data_AF-Q7RP59-F1
#
_entry.id   AF-Q7RP59-F1
#
_cell.length_a   1.000
_cell.length_b   1.000
_cell.length_c   1.000
_cell.angle_alpha   90.00
_cell.angle_beta   90.00
_cell.angle_gamma   90.00
#
_symmetry.space_group_name_H-M   'P 1'
#
loop_
_entity.id
_entity.type
_entity.pdbx_description
1 polymer ?
#
loop_
_entity_poly.entity_id
_entity_poly.type
_entity_poly.pdbx_seq_one_letter_code
_entity_poly.pdbx_strand_id
1 'polypeptide(L)'
;MKKLFEFAENEKVQDMAAETILKICKQCKNVIAKNNNSTDSNGNNVESFFSIFIKFHNNIMHKLPEKLNLLLYEAIAHVISCFPYDEKQESIKILMNKLMSLWNDLIYSNNNLKNINALNNGGSGNIMDADFKNLEHLCNYENSKLIITFVRVNCRLAYALSYFYYEQLNLVFFDFLKIYQLYSKYINMEVEANGTKRIKHAQFRNLFLMKREFLHLIETTIERSCYNIQELEEALLKREQKKMKNEIDESIDVHLPTVEEAKQINFQMTSNILNVLLETILVDYRDSNPHIKDAEVFSLLSTVFKKIENVTCPILPTVLNYVLLPTIDMIKNDFSSYPEHREKFYNFLDACVRHCFDYLFTLDSEIFNTFIQSLLWAIKHEHPSVADHGLKITHQFLHNVIVKKKEYLDEFCKAFYYIILNEVFKTLTDSFHKSGFHYQTIILMNLLRLLEFEVINIPEAEITKPHIIKHVQTFLTQSFENLNQKQIETFSVDMFNFCVESPLTFRSFVRDLLISLKEFSTNQDELYEADRQEALQRAKMAEDNKLIKLRGLMKEDVPSFSAIDVDDECINVE
;
A
#
# COMPACT_ATOMS: atom_id res chain seq x y z
N MET A 1 -32.01 14.85 -4.33
CA MET A 1 -31.91 13.56 -5.07
C MET A 1 -32.67 13.56 -6.39
N LYS A 2 -34.01 13.59 -6.43
CA LYS A 2 -34.76 13.53 -7.72
C LYS A 2 -34.28 14.53 -8.80
N LYS A 3 -33.99 15.78 -8.41
CA LYS A 3 -33.44 16.77 -9.34
C LYS A 3 -32.05 16.43 -9.87
N LEU A 4 -31.22 15.77 -9.07
CA LEU A 4 -29.91 15.29 -9.50
C LEU A 4 -30.03 14.10 -10.46
N PHE A 5 -31.06 13.27 -10.33
CA PHE A 5 -31.35 12.21 -11.31
C PHE A 5 -31.70 12.83 -12.67
N GLU A 6 -32.54 13.87 -12.70
CA GLU A 6 -32.81 14.62 -13.94
C GLU A 6 -31.55 15.28 -14.53
N PHE A 7 -30.66 15.81 -13.69
CA PHE A 7 -29.40 16.38 -14.16
C PHE A 7 -28.43 15.31 -14.67
N ALA A 8 -28.40 14.13 -14.05
CA ALA A 8 -27.57 13.04 -14.52
C ALA A 8 -27.98 12.53 -15.91
N GLU A 9 -29.25 12.67 -16.31
CA GLU A 9 -29.72 12.39 -17.67
C GLU A 9 -29.25 13.40 -18.73
N ASN A 10 -28.72 14.56 -18.30
CA ASN A 10 -28.26 15.61 -19.19
C ASN A 10 -26.73 15.60 -19.30
N GLU A 11 -26.22 15.29 -20.49
CA GLU A 11 -24.78 15.16 -20.80
C GLU A 11 -23.94 16.38 -20.37
N LYS A 12 -24.52 17.59 -20.32
CA LYS A 12 -23.80 18.81 -19.94
C LYS A 12 -23.52 18.93 -18.44
N VAL A 13 -24.26 18.21 -17.61
CA VAL A 13 -24.20 18.33 -16.14
C VAL A 13 -24.14 16.97 -15.43
N GLN A 14 -23.98 15.88 -16.18
CA GLN A 14 -23.95 14.51 -15.65
C GLN A 14 -22.79 14.26 -14.68
N ASP A 15 -21.60 14.83 -14.94
CA ASP A 15 -20.44 14.66 -14.06
C ASP A 15 -20.70 15.25 -12.67
N MET A 16 -21.08 16.53 -12.63
CA MET A 16 -21.44 17.23 -11.39
C MET A 16 -22.58 16.53 -10.66
N ALA A 17 -23.59 16.04 -11.40
CA ALA A 17 -24.71 15.33 -10.80
C ALA A 17 -24.27 14.03 -10.14
N ALA A 18 -23.47 13.19 -10.82
CA ALA A 18 -22.98 11.91 -10.29
C ALA A 18 -22.06 12.10 -9.08
N GLU A 19 -21.13 13.06 -9.13
CA GLU A 19 -20.26 13.39 -7.99
C GLU A 19 -21.05 13.90 -6.79
N THR A 20 -22.04 14.77 -7.03
CA THR A 20 -22.91 15.30 -5.98
C THR A 20 -23.79 14.19 -5.38
N ILE A 21 -24.31 13.27 -6.20
CA ILE A 21 -25.05 12.09 -5.75
C ILE A 21 -24.17 11.25 -4.81
N LEU A 22 -22.93 10.93 -5.21
CA LEU A 22 -22.00 10.18 -4.39
C LEU A 22 -21.71 10.89 -3.06
N LYS A 23 -21.47 12.20 -3.10
CA LYS A 23 -21.22 13.01 -1.88
C LYS A 23 -22.40 12.97 -0.92
N ILE A 24 -23.62 13.17 -1.41
CA ILE A 24 -24.84 13.11 -0.59
C ILE A 24 -25.03 11.70 -0.03
N CYS A 25 -24.83 10.65 -0.83
CA CYS A 25 -24.92 9.27 -0.35
C CYS A 25 -23.88 8.98 0.75
N LYS A 26 -22.65 9.48 0.64
CA LYS A 26 -21.62 9.33 1.68
C LYS A 26 -21.99 10.05 2.98
N GLN A 27 -22.43 11.30 2.90
CA GLN A 27 -22.71 12.14 4.09
C GLN A 27 -24.08 11.82 4.73
N CYS A 28 -25.08 11.45 3.94
CA CYS A 28 -26.46 11.28 4.38
C CYS A 28 -26.97 9.82 4.36
N LYS A 29 -26.10 8.82 4.14
CA LYS A 29 -26.46 7.39 4.07
C LYS A 29 -27.39 6.90 5.19
N ASN A 30 -27.17 7.33 6.44
CA ASN A 30 -27.99 6.93 7.59
C ASN A 30 -29.44 7.44 7.48
N VAL A 31 -29.63 8.67 7.00
CA VAL A 31 -30.96 9.27 6.81
C VAL A 31 -31.68 8.60 5.65
N ILE A 32 -30.94 8.35 4.56
CA ILE A 32 -31.48 7.69 3.36
C ILE A 32 -31.92 6.25 3.69
N ALA A 33 -31.12 5.51 4.45
CA ALA A 33 -31.42 4.15 4.88
C ALA A 33 -32.65 4.05 5.79
N LYS A 34 -32.78 4.95 6.77
CA LYS A 34 -33.94 4.97 7.69
C LYS A 34 -35.27 5.21 6.97
N ASN A 35 -35.25 6.01 5.91
CA ASN A 35 -36.45 6.33 5.13
C ASN A 35 -36.82 5.24 4.10
N ASN A 36 -36.08 4.11 4.04
CA ASN A 36 -36.36 3.03 3.09
C ASN A 36 -37.66 2.27 3.40
N ASN A 37 -38.10 2.26 4.67
CA ASN A 37 -39.26 1.50 5.16
C ASN A 37 -40.45 2.40 5.57
N SER A 38 -40.64 3.56 4.92
CA SER A 38 -41.75 4.46 5.22
C SER A 38 -43.09 3.95 4.67
N THR A 39 -44.09 3.79 5.54
CA THR A 39 -45.49 3.51 5.17
C THR A 39 -46.28 4.82 5.10
N ASP A 40 -47.14 4.98 4.09
CA ASP A 40 -48.07 6.12 4.02
C ASP A 40 -49.09 6.08 5.16
N SER A 41 -49.79 7.21 5.40
CA SER A 41 -50.86 7.35 6.41
C SER A 41 -52.00 6.32 6.29
N ASN A 42 -52.10 5.61 5.15
CA ASN A 42 -53.07 4.56 4.87
C ASN A 42 -52.52 3.13 5.02
N GLY A 43 -51.29 2.95 5.51
CA GLY A 43 -50.65 1.63 5.68
C GLY A 43 -50.13 0.98 4.39
N ASN A 44 -50.11 1.70 3.27
CA ASN A 44 -49.51 1.23 2.03
C ASN A 44 -47.99 1.49 2.04
N ASN A 45 -47.21 0.54 1.54
CA ASN A 45 -45.77 0.71 1.35
C ASN A 45 -45.50 1.79 0.29
N VAL A 46 -44.86 2.89 0.70
CA VAL A 46 -44.35 3.88 -0.25
C VAL A 46 -43.19 3.25 -1.02
N GLU A 47 -43.09 3.55 -2.32
CA GLU A 47 -41.95 3.12 -3.11
C GLU A 47 -40.65 3.61 -2.45
N SER A 48 -39.81 2.66 -2.03
CA SER A 48 -38.63 2.96 -1.24
C SER A 48 -37.62 3.78 -2.05
N PHE A 49 -36.89 4.70 -1.41
CA PHE A 49 -35.87 5.49 -2.11
C PHE A 49 -34.85 4.61 -2.83
N PHE A 50 -34.49 3.47 -2.23
CA PHE A 50 -33.63 2.48 -2.85
C PHE A 50 -34.19 1.95 -4.17
N SER A 51 -35.47 1.55 -4.20
CA SER A 51 -36.11 1.04 -5.42
C SER A 51 -36.18 2.08 -6.54
N ILE A 52 -36.43 3.35 -6.20
CA ILE A 52 -36.38 4.48 -7.15
C ILE A 52 -34.96 4.65 -7.69
N PHE A 53 -33.95 4.58 -6.82
CA PHE A 53 -32.56 4.76 -7.21
C PHE A 53 -32.08 3.61 -8.12
N ILE A 54 -32.44 2.36 -7.82
CA ILE A 54 -32.14 1.21 -8.67
C ILE A 54 -32.82 1.33 -10.04
N LYS A 55 -34.09 1.76 -10.09
CA LYS A 55 -34.80 2.00 -11.36
C LYS A 55 -34.10 3.09 -12.18
N PHE A 56 -33.74 4.20 -11.55
CA PHE A 56 -32.99 5.28 -12.19
C PHE A 56 -31.66 4.77 -12.75
N HIS A 57 -30.86 4.09 -11.93
CA HIS A 57 -29.57 3.52 -12.33
C HIS A 57 -29.72 2.59 -13.53
N ASN A 58 -30.68 1.65 -13.49
CA ASN A 58 -30.90 0.70 -14.57
C ASN A 58 -31.32 1.36 -15.90
N ASN A 59 -32.04 2.49 -15.83
CA ASN A 59 -32.49 3.24 -17.00
C ASN A 59 -31.36 4.05 -17.65
N ILE A 60 -30.44 4.58 -16.85
CA ILE A 60 -29.42 5.52 -17.33
C ILE A 60 -28.05 4.84 -17.58
N MET A 61 -27.81 3.65 -17.05
CA MET A 61 -26.50 2.96 -17.11
C MET A 61 -25.91 2.88 -18.52
N HIS A 62 -26.73 2.64 -19.55
CA HIS A 62 -26.25 2.54 -20.94
C HIS A 62 -25.90 3.88 -21.59
N LYS A 63 -26.33 4.99 -20.99
CA LYS A 63 -26.10 6.36 -21.49
C LYS A 63 -24.91 7.02 -20.81
N LEU A 64 -24.56 6.58 -19.61
CA LEU A 64 -23.47 7.18 -18.85
C LEU A 64 -22.10 6.61 -19.26
N PRO A 65 -21.06 7.45 -19.30
CA PRO A 65 -19.67 7.00 -19.33
C PRO A 65 -19.35 6.04 -18.17
N GLU A 66 -18.39 5.14 -18.39
CA GLU A 66 -17.96 4.14 -17.40
C GLU A 66 -17.64 4.77 -16.04
N LYS A 67 -16.87 5.87 -16.04
CA LYS A 67 -16.50 6.60 -14.82
C LYS A 67 -17.72 6.99 -13.98
N LEU A 68 -18.78 7.51 -14.60
CA LEU A 68 -19.98 7.95 -13.87
C LEU A 68 -20.81 6.77 -13.37
N ASN A 69 -20.87 5.69 -14.15
CA ASN A 69 -21.49 4.44 -13.70
C ASN A 69 -20.81 3.91 -12.43
N LEU A 70 -19.48 3.93 -12.36
CA LEU A 70 -18.73 3.52 -11.17
C LEU A 70 -19.11 4.37 -9.93
N LEU A 71 -19.27 5.68 -10.08
CA LEU A 71 -19.70 6.57 -8.98
C LEU A 71 -21.11 6.24 -8.49
N LEU A 72 -22.04 5.90 -9.40
CA LEU A 72 -23.40 5.53 -9.03
C LEU A 72 -23.46 4.19 -8.29
N TYR A 73 -22.70 3.18 -8.76
CA TYR A 73 -22.56 1.91 -8.02
C TYR A 73 -22.02 2.14 -6.61
N GLU A 74 -20.96 2.95 -6.46
CA GLU A 74 -20.39 3.31 -5.15
C GLU A 74 -21.41 4.05 -4.27
N ALA A 75 -22.17 4.99 -4.84
CA ALA A 75 -23.17 5.77 -4.12
C ALA A 75 -24.28 4.88 -3.55
N ILE A 76 -24.81 3.97 -4.37
CA ILE A 76 -25.85 3.02 -3.94
C ILE A 76 -25.27 2.07 -2.87
N ALA A 77 -24.06 1.56 -3.08
CA ALA A 77 -23.38 0.68 -2.11
C ALA A 77 -23.20 1.35 -0.74
N HIS A 78 -22.86 2.64 -0.69
CA HIS A 78 -22.79 3.39 0.57
C HIS A 78 -24.15 3.49 1.28
N VAL A 79 -25.25 3.60 0.54
CA VAL A 79 -26.60 3.58 1.12
C VAL A 79 -26.92 2.19 1.67
N ILE A 80 -26.65 1.12 0.91
CA ILE A 80 -26.86 -0.27 1.34
C ILE A 80 -26.05 -0.57 2.61
N SER A 81 -24.85 -0.01 2.77
CA SER A 81 -24.01 -0.22 3.97
C SER A 81 -24.71 0.13 5.29
N CYS A 82 -25.75 0.98 5.25
CA CYS A 82 -26.53 1.44 6.39
C CYS A 82 -27.89 0.72 6.56
N PHE A 83 -28.25 -0.23 5.69
CA PHE A 83 -29.47 -1.03 5.83
C PHE A 83 -29.39 -2.02 7.01
N PRO A 84 -30.52 -2.56 7.49
CA PRO A 84 -30.53 -3.69 8.43
C PRO A 84 -29.77 -4.90 7.86
N TYR A 85 -29.13 -5.68 8.73
CA TYR A 85 -28.29 -6.83 8.34
C TYR A 85 -29.00 -7.78 7.35
N ASP A 86 -30.26 -8.12 7.63
CA ASP A 86 -31.05 -9.06 6.83
C ASP A 86 -31.40 -8.55 5.42
N GLU A 87 -31.47 -7.23 5.23
CA GLU A 87 -31.82 -6.60 3.95
C GLU A 87 -30.58 -6.30 3.08
N LYS A 88 -29.38 -6.24 3.67
CA LYS A 88 -28.15 -5.86 2.97
C LYS A 88 -27.82 -6.80 1.82
N GLN A 89 -27.79 -8.11 2.08
CA GLN A 89 -27.38 -9.09 1.07
C GLN A 89 -28.36 -9.14 -0.11
N GLU A 90 -29.66 -9.06 0.18
CA GLU A 90 -30.67 -9.02 -0.89
C GLU A 90 -30.55 -7.73 -1.72
N SER A 91 -30.26 -6.59 -1.08
CA SER A 91 -30.05 -5.32 -1.78
C SER A 91 -28.80 -5.33 -2.68
N ILE A 92 -27.72 -5.99 -2.24
CA ILE A 92 -26.51 -6.19 -3.06
C ILE A 92 -26.83 -7.05 -4.28
N LYS A 93 -27.57 -8.15 -4.10
CA LYS A 93 -28.02 -9.01 -5.21
C LYS A 93 -28.87 -8.25 -6.22
N ILE A 94 -29.81 -7.42 -5.76
CA ILE A 94 -30.65 -6.58 -6.63
C ILE A 94 -29.79 -5.60 -7.44
N LEU A 95 -28.83 -4.92 -6.81
CA LEU A 95 -27.91 -3.99 -7.47
C LEU A 95 -27.05 -4.70 -8.54
N MET A 96 -26.55 -5.88 -8.22
CA MET A 96 -25.62 -6.62 -9.09
C MET A 96 -26.34 -7.45 -10.16
N ASN A 97 -27.64 -7.70 -10.06
CA ASN A 97 -28.38 -8.63 -10.93
C ASN A 97 -28.14 -8.41 -12.43
N LYS A 98 -28.36 -7.17 -12.92
CA LYS A 98 -28.19 -6.82 -14.34
C LYS A 98 -26.74 -7.01 -14.79
N LEU A 99 -25.79 -6.63 -13.94
CA LEU A 99 -24.37 -6.79 -14.22
C LEU A 99 -24.01 -8.28 -14.27
N MET A 100 -24.41 -9.07 -13.27
CA MET A 100 -24.16 -10.52 -13.22
C MET A 100 -24.79 -11.27 -14.40
N SER A 101 -25.94 -10.85 -14.92
CA SER A 101 -26.49 -11.42 -16.16
C SER A 101 -25.54 -11.19 -17.34
N LEU A 102 -25.04 -9.97 -17.52
CA LEU A 102 -24.07 -9.65 -18.58
C LEU A 102 -22.76 -10.41 -18.40
N TRP A 103 -22.29 -10.57 -17.15
CA TRP A 103 -21.13 -11.39 -16.82
C TRP A 103 -21.34 -12.84 -17.25
N ASN A 104 -22.46 -13.42 -16.85
CA ASN A 104 -22.79 -14.80 -17.17
C ASN A 104 -22.91 -15.01 -18.68
N ASP A 105 -23.49 -14.05 -19.40
CA ASP A 105 -23.57 -14.11 -20.86
C ASP A 105 -22.18 -14.07 -21.51
N LEU A 106 -21.29 -13.19 -21.05
CA LEU A 106 -19.94 -13.06 -21.58
C LEU A 106 -19.09 -14.30 -21.29
N ILE A 107 -19.24 -14.88 -20.10
CA ILE A 107 -18.39 -15.97 -19.62
C ILE A 107 -18.89 -17.35 -20.04
N TYR A 108 -20.22 -17.57 -20.06
CA TYR A 108 -20.81 -18.90 -20.23
C TYR A 108 -21.51 -19.13 -21.57
N SER A 109 -22.04 -18.09 -22.24
CA SER A 109 -22.92 -18.30 -23.41
C SER A 109 -22.21 -18.83 -24.66
N ASN A 110 -20.88 -18.65 -24.80
CA ASN A 110 -20.11 -19.22 -25.91
C ASN A 110 -19.50 -20.60 -25.62
N ASN A 111 -19.61 -21.09 -24.39
CA ASN A 111 -18.74 -22.16 -23.89
C ASN A 111 -19.43 -23.52 -23.66
N ASN A 112 -20.76 -23.67 -23.81
CA ASN A 112 -21.50 -24.87 -23.35
C ASN A 112 -21.14 -25.28 -21.89
N LEU A 113 -20.59 -24.36 -21.11
CA LEU A 113 -19.99 -24.56 -19.81
C LEU A 113 -20.94 -23.97 -18.77
N LYS A 114 -21.53 -24.82 -17.94
CA LYS A 114 -22.40 -24.38 -16.83
C LYS A 114 -21.63 -23.74 -15.68
N ASN A 115 -20.29 -23.88 -15.66
CA ASN A 115 -19.42 -23.37 -14.62
C ASN A 115 -17.96 -23.38 -15.13
N ILE A 116 -17.26 -22.26 -15.03
CA ILE A 116 -15.84 -22.17 -15.39
C ILE A 116 -15.01 -23.00 -14.40
N ASN A 117 -15.54 -23.22 -13.18
CA ASN A 117 -14.94 -24.05 -12.14
C ASN A 117 -15.17 -25.56 -12.35
N ALA A 118 -16.00 -25.98 -13.32
CA ALA A 118 -16.13 -27.40 -13.69
C ALA A 118 -14.98 -27.88 -14.60
N LEU A 119 -14.18 -26.95 -15.12
CA LEU A 119 -12.87 -27.22 -15.71
C LEU A 119 -11.87 -27.38 -14.57
N ASN A 120 -11.75 -28.63 -14.13
CA ASN A 120 -10.96 -29.21 -13.04
C ASN A 120 -11.54 -29.09 -11.61
N ASN A 121 -11.96 -30.25 -11.10
CA ASN A 121 -12.08 -30.54 -9.68
C ASN A 121 -10.70 -30.37 -9.01
N GLY A 122 -10.46 -29.26 -8.32
CA GLY A 122 -9.27 -29.04 -7.49
C GLY A 122 -8.59 -27.71 -7.81
N GLY A 123 -8.33 -26.92 -6.75
CA GLY A 123 -7.74 -25.58 -6.82
C GLY A 123 -6.40 -25.48 -7.54
N SER A 124 -6.02 -24.23 -7.82
CA SER A 124 -4.69 -23.75 -8.23
C SER A 124 -3.99 -24.39 -9.44
N GLY A 125 -4.64 -25.30 -10.18
CA GLY A 125 -4.08 -25.87 -11.40
C GLY A 125 -3.91 -24.84 -12.53
N ASN A 126 -2.74 -24.83 -13.17
CA ASN A 126 -2.48 -24.09 -14.41
C ASN A 126 -3.53 -24.41 -15.50
N ILE A 127 -3.95 -23.40 -16.26
CA ILE A 127 -4.91 -23.56 -17.36
C ILE A 127 -4.33 -24.50 -18.42
N MET A 128 -5.00 -25.64 -18.62
CA MET A 128 -4.67 -26.62 -19.66
C MET A 128 -4.84 -26.02 -21.05
N ASP A 129 -4.12 -26.55 -22.05
CA ASP A 129 -4.14 -25.99 -23.42
C ASP A 129 -5.52 -26.08 -24.11
N ALA A 130 -6.34 -27.06 -23.73
CA ALA A 130 -7.72 -27.17 -24.22
C ALA A 130 -8.62 -26.05 -23.68
N ASP A 131 -8.47 -25.69 -22.40
CA ASP A 131 -9.22 -24.61 -21.76
C ASP A 131 -8.79 -23.24 -22.28
N PHE A 132 -7.50 -23.09 -22.56
CA PHE A 132 -6.94 -21.87 -23.12
C PHE A 132 -7.59 -21.50 -24.45
N LYS A 133 -7.70 -22.45 -25.38
CA LYS A 133 -8.31 -22.21 -26.70
C LYS A 133 -9.78 -21.82 -26.63
N ASN A 134 -10.53 -22.38 -25.67
CA ASN A 134 -11.94 -22.02 -25.50
C ASN A 134 -12.09 -20.61 -24.93
N LEU A 135 -11.17 -20.18 -24.06
CA LEU A 135 -11.24 -18.89 -23.37
C LEU A 135 -10.49 -17.76 -24.07
N GLU A 136 -9.71 -18.05 -25.12
CA GLU A 136 -8.89 -17.05 -25.84
C GLU A 136 -9.69 -15.84 -26.35
N HIS A 137 -10.96 -16.03 -26.69
CA HIS A 137 -11.85 -14.92 -27.08
C HIS A 137 -12.01 -13.84 -26.00
N LEU A 138 -11.81 -14.17 -24.72
CA LEU A 138 -11.84 -13.21 -23.61
C LEU A 138 -10.64 -12.26 -23.65
N CYS A 139 -9.53 -12.66 -24.27
CA CYS A 139 -8.34 -11.82 -24.43
C CYS A 139 -8.52 -10.70 -25.47
N ASN A 140 -9.62 -10.68 -26.23
CA ASN A 140 -9.89 -9.65 -27.23
C ASN A 140 -10.09 -8.27 -26.60
N TYR A 141 -9.86 -7.21 -27.37
CA TYR A 141 -9.93 -5.82 -26.88
C TYR A 141 -11.28 -5.45 -26.23
N GLU A 142 -12.40 -5.74 -26.90
CA GLU A 142 -13.75 -5.42 -26.38
C GLU A 142 -14.08 -6.21 -25.12
N ASN A 143 -13.81 -7.52 -25.11
CA ASN A 143 -14.12 -8.39 -23.96
C ASN A 143 -13.26 -8.04 -22.76
N SER A 144 -11.96 -7.81 -22.96
CA SER A 144 -11.05 -7.39 -21.89
C SER A 144 -11.46 -6.04 -21.28
N LYS A 145 -11.92 -5.09 -22.10
CA LYS A 145 -12.47 -3.81 -21.62
C LYS A 145 -13.71 -4.01 -20.75
N LEU A 146 -14.66 -4.84 -21.18
CA LEU A 146 -15.84 -5.16 -20.37
C LEU A 146 -15.44 -5.80 -19.04
N ILE A 147 -14.55 -6.81 -19.06
CA ILE A 147 -14.06 -7.50 -17.85
C ILE A 147 -13.43 -6.51 -16.86
N ILE A 148 -12.63 -5.55 -17.32
CA ILE A 148 -12.06 -4.49 -16.47
C ILE A 148 -13.17 -3.70 -15.77
N THR A 149 -14.22 -3.29 -16.51
CA THR A 149 -15.36 -2.59 -15.91
C THR A 149 -16.05 -3.43 -14.83
N PHE A 150 -16.20 -4.75 -15.03
CA PHE A 150 -16.75 -5.66 -14.01
C PHE A 150 -15.91 -5.66 -12.73
N VAL A 151 -14.59 -5.79 -12.86
CA VAL A 151 -13.67 -5.80 -11.71
C VAL A 151 -13.73 -4.45 -10.98
N ARG A 152 -13.76 -3.33 -11.71
CA ARG A 152 -13.85 -1.97 -11.14
C ARG A 152 -15.16 -1.73 -10.38
N VAL A 153 -16.30 -2.17 -10.91
CA VAL A 153 -17.58 -2.07 -10.19
C VAL A 153 -17.50 -2.84 -8.87
N ASN A 154 -16.99 -4.08 -8.91
CA ASN A 154 -16.78 -4.89 -7.72
C ASN A 154 -15.83 -4.22 -6.72
N CYS A 155 -14.78 -3.54 -7.19
CA CYS A 155 -13.86 -2.79 -6.34
C CYS A 155 -14.55 -1.60 -5.63
N ARG A 156 -15.42 -0.87 -6.34
CA ARG A 156 -16.24 0.21 -5.76
C ARG A 156 -17.22 -0.31 -4.69
N LEU A 157 -17.80 -1.49 -4.92
CA LEU A 157 -18.65 -2.16 -3.94
C LEU A 157 -17.85 -2.60 -2.71
N ALA A 158 -16.70 -3.24 -2.89
CA ALA A 158 -15.81 -3.65 -1.81
C ALA A 158 -15.43 -2.47 -0.91
N TYR A 159 -15.12 -1.32 -1.53
CA TYR A 159 -14.79 -0.10 -0.81
C TYR A 159 -15.92 0.41 0.09
N ALA A 160 -17.14 0.42 -0.43
CA ALA A 160 -18.30 1.00 0.23
C ALA A 160 -18.97 0.07 1.26
N LEU A 161 -18.95 -1.25 1.01
CA LEU A 161 -19.67 -2.26 1.78
C LEU A 161 -18.79 -2.97 2.83
N SER A 162 -17.46 -2.87 2.74
CA SER A 162 -16.53 -3.56 3.64
C SER A 162 -16.84 -5.07 3.71
N TYR A 163 -16.87 -5.68 4.90
CA TYR A 163 -17.13 -7.11 5.10
C TYR A 163 -18.41 -7.64 4.41
N PHE A 164 -19.45 -6.81 4.26
CA PHE A 164 -20.70 -7.23 3.62
C PHE A 164 -20.56 -7.56 2.12
N TYR A 165 -19.47 -7.14 1.48
CA TYR A 165 -19.15 -7.50 0.11
C TYR A 165 -18.71 -8.97 -0.06
N TYR A 166 -18.34 -9.67 1.03
CA TYR A 166 -17.76 -11.01 0.98
C TYR A 166 -18.59 -12.04 0.19
N GLU A 167 -19.92 -12.04 0.33
CA GLU A 167 -20.78 -12.97 -0.43
C GLU A 167 -20.69 -12.71 -1.93
N GLN A 168 -20.74 -11.45 -2.35
CA GLN A 168 -20.58 -11.07 -3.75
C GLN A 168 -19.18 -11.42 -4.26
N LEU A 169 -18.13 -11.21 -3.46
CA LEU A 169 -16.77 -11.61 -3.81
C LEU A 169 -16.71 -13.10 -4.13
N ASN A 170 -17.26 -13.96 -3.27
CA ASN A 170 -17.22 -15.42 -3.46
C ASN A 170 -17.91 -15.87 -4.76
N LEU A 171 -18.89 -15.13 -5.26
CA LEU A 171 -19.56 -15.44 -6.54
C LEU A 171 -18.65 -15.17 -7.74
N VAL A 172 -17.80 -14.15 -7.69
CA VAL A 172 -16.98 -13.69 -8.83
C VAL A 172 -15.50 -14.05 -8.73
N PHE A 173 -15.01 -14.39 -7.53
CA PHE A 173 -13.59 -14.50 -7.23
C PHE A 173 -12.85 -15.51 -8.10
N PHE A 174 -13.40 -16.73 -8.23
CA PHE A 174 -12.74 -17.77 -9.02
C PHE A 174 -12.81 -17.49 -10.53
N ASP A 175 -13.86 -16.83 -11.02
CA ASP A 175 -13.91 -16.42 -12.42
C ASP A 175 -12.81 -15.37 -12.69
N PHE A 176 -12.68 -14.35 -11.84
CA PHE A 176 -11.60 -13.35 -11.96
C PHE A 176 -10.21 -13.98 -11.84
N LEU A 177 -10.01 -14.90 -10.90
CA LEU A 177 -8.76 -15.65 -10.76
C LEU A 177 -8.41 -16.40 -12.04
N LYS A 178 -9.39 -17.06 -12.66
CA LYS A 178 -9.12 -17.82 -13.88
C LYS A 178 -8.81 -16.91 -15.06
N ILE A 179 -9.45 -15.75 -15.15
CA ILE A 179 -9.11 -14.78 -16.19
C ILE A 179 -7.71 -14.19 -15.92
N TYR A 180 -7.33 -13.97 -14.66
CA TYR A 180 -5.97 -13.54 -14.30
C TYR A 180 -4.93 -14.57 -14.79
N GLN A 181 -5.15 -15.86 -14.53
CA GLN A 181 -4.29 -16.95 -15.00
C GLN A 181 -4.25 -17.04 -16.54
N LEU A 182 -5.41 -16.88 -17.20
CA LEU A 182 -5.52 -16.87 -18.66
C LEU A 182 -4.69 -15.74 -19.27
N TYR A 183 -4.87 -14.53 -18.73
CA TYR A 183 -4.17 -13.35 -19.23
C TYR A 183 -2.68 -13.43 -18.96
N SER A 184 -2.27 -13.92 -17.79
CA SER A 184 -0.84 -14.20 -17.53
C SER A 184 -0.27 -15.17 -18.57
N LYS A 185 -0.91 -16.32 -18.80
CA LYS A 185 -0.43 -17.32 -19.77
C LYS A 185 -0.36 -16.73 -21.18
N TYR A 186 -1.41 -16.02 -21.61
CA TYR A 186 -1.48 -15.40 -22.93
C TYR A 186 -0.40 -14.33 -23.11
N ILE A 187 -0.21 -13.46 -22.11
CA ILE A 187 0.83 -12.42 -22.12
C ILE A 187 2.21 -13.05 -22.26
N ASN A 188 2.53 -14.05 -21.44
CA ASN A 188 3.82 -14.74 -21.45
C ASN A 188 4.10 -15.37 -22.83
N MET A 189 3.16 -16.17 -23.36
CA MET A 189 3.30 -16.82 -24.66
C MET A 189 3.55 -15.83 -25.80
N GLU A 190 2.82 -14.72 -25.83
CA GLU A 190 2.92 -13.73 -26.89
C GLU A 190 4.19 -12.87 -26.79
N VAL A 191 4.67 -12.58 -25.59
CA VAL A 191 5.94 -11.86 -25.38
C VAL A 191 7.13 -12.77 -25.71
N GLU A 192 7.06 -14.07 -25.42
CA GLU A 192 8.07 -15.04 -25.83
C GLU A 192 8.14 -15.19 -27.36
N ALA A 193 6.99 -15.22 -28.03
CA ALA A 193 6.92 -15.38 -29.48
C ALA A 193 7.28 -14.09 -30.26
N ASN A 194 6.79 -12.93 -29.82
CA ASN A 194 6.85 -11.68 -30.57
C ASN A 194 7.76 -10.60 -29.94
N GLY A 195 8.33 -10.87 -28.77
CA GLY A 195 9.16 -9.93 -28.01
C GLY A 195 8.38 -8.85 -27.27
N THR A 196 9.12 -8.01 -26.53
CA THR A 196 8.57 -7.00 -25.60
C THR A 196 7.82 -5.84 -26.28
N LYS A 197 7.96 -5.66 -27.60
CA LYS A 197 7.21 -4.65 -28.36
C LYS A 197 5.69 -4.89 -28.27
N ARG A 198 5.27 -6.14 -28.11
CA ARG A 198 3.87 -6.55 -28.02
C ARG A 198 3.12 -5.90 -26.85
N ILE A 199 3.83 -5.63 -25.75
CA ILE A 199 3.29 -5.03 -24.51
C ILE A 199 2.63 -3.66 -24.79
N LYS A 200 3.12 -2.93 -25.80
CA LYS A 200 2.60 -1.58 -26.11
C LYS A 200 1.24 -1.59 -26.79
N HIS A 201 0.77 -2.72 -27.33
CA HIS A 201 -0.52 -2.79 -28.02
C HIS A 201 -1.69 -2.62 -27.06
N ALA A 202 -2.72 -1.89 -27.48
CA ALA A 202 -3.89 -1.55 -26.65
C ALA A 202 -4.58 -2.78 -26.04
N GLN A 203 -4.69 -3.88 -26.79
CA GLN A 203 -5.22 -5.15 -26.28
C GLN A 203 -4.41 -5.65 -25.07
N PHE A 204 -3.08 -5.67 -25.15
CA PHE A 204 -2.22 -6.14 -24.07
C PHE A 204 -2.28 -5.21 -22.87
N ARG A 205 -2.32 -3.89 -23.09
CA ARG A 205 -2.52 -2.91 -22.02
C ARG A 205 -3.80 -3.21 -21.23
N ASN A 206 -4.90 -3.57 -21.90
CA ASN A 206 -6.12 -4.01 -21.20
C ASN A 206 -5.91 -5.29 -20.38
N LEU A 207 -5.17 -6.28 -20.90
CA LEU A 207 -4.90 -7.51 -20.16
C LEU A 207 -4.10 -7.23 -18.88
N PHE A 208 -3.05 -6.40 -18.96
CA PHE A 208 -2.30 -5.94 -17.79
C PHE A 208 -3.19 -5.17 -16.83
N LEU A 209 -4.00 -4.24 -17.34
CA LEU A 209 -4.90 -3.44 -16.53
C LEU A 209 -5.91 -4.32 -15.79
N MET A 210 -6.45 -5.38 -16.41
CA MET A 210 -7.34 -6.31 -15.71
C MET A 210 -6.61 -7.02 -14.56
N LYS A 211 -5.40 -7.55 -14.81
CA LYS A 211 -4.59 -8.17 -13.75
C LYS A 211 -4.38 -7.21 -12.59
N ARG A 212 -4.05 -5.95 -12.89
CA ARG A 212 -3.85 -4.87 -11.94
C ARG A 212 -5.11 -4.58 -11.10
N GLU A 213 -6.24 -4.42 -11.77
CA GLU A 213 -7.53 -4.14 -11.12
C GLU A 213 -7.99 -5.31 -10.25
N PHE A 214 -7.66 -6.56 -10.62
CA PHE A 214 -7.94 -7.72 -9.77
C PHE A 214 -7.10 -7.70 -8.49
N LEU A 215 -5.80 -7.39 -8.59
CA LEU A 215 -4.94 -7.20 -7.41
C LEU A 215 -5.50 -6.08 -6.51
N HIS A 216 -5.92 -4.96 -7.11
CA HIS A 216 -6.50 -3.83 -6.38
C HIS A 216 -7.85 -4.15 -5.73
N LEU A 217 -8.68 -4.99 -6.37
CA LEU A 217 -9.91 -5.50 -5.77
C LEU A 217 -9.63 -6.32 -4.51
N ILE A 218 -8.65 -7.23 -4.58
CA ILE A 218 -8.22 -8.04 -3.42
C ILE A 218 -7.69 -7.12 -2.32
N GLU A 219 -6.79 -6.20 -2.68
CA GLU A 219 -6.21 -5.22 -1.76
C GLU A 219 -7.29 -4.39 -1.07
N THR A 220 -8.18 -3.77 -1.84
CA THR A 220 -9.30 -2.97 -1.32
C THR A 220 -10.20 -3.79 -0.42
N THR A 221 -10.48 -5.04 -0.78
CA THR A 221 -11.31 -5.92 0.04
C THR A 221 -10.68 -6.17 1.41
N ILE A 222 -9.37 -6.45 1.44
CA ILE A 222 -8.61 -6.65 2.68
C ILE A 222 -8.55 -5.35 3.49
N GLU A 223 -8.16 -4.23 2.87
CA GLU A 223 -8.00 -2.94 3.54
C GLU A 223 -9.29 -2.49 4.24
N ARG A 224 -10.43 -2.73 3.60
CA ARG A 224 -11.75 -2.24 4.02
C ARG A 224 -12.53 -3.19 4.90
N SER A 225 -12.18 -4.48 4.91
CA SER A 225 -12.93 -5.50 5.63
C SER A 225 -12.15 -6.14 6.78
N CYS A 226 -10.83 -6.23 6.66
CA CYS A 226 -9.98 -6.84 7.68
C CYS A 226 -9.45 -5.80 8.67
N TYR A 227 -9.08 -6.29 9.84
CA TYR A 227 -8.62 -5.47 10.97
C TYR A 227 -7.23 -5.90 11.42
N ASN A 228 -6.32 -4.94 11.56
CA ASN A 228 -5.11 -5.16 12.32
C ASN A 228 -5.51 -5.35 13.80
N ILE A 229 -5.20 -6.52 14.35
CA ILE A 229 -5.66 -6.92 15.68
C ILE A 229 -4.98 -6.08 16.77
N GLN A 230 -3.69 -5.78 16.63
CA GLN A 230 -2.95 -4.96 17.61
C GLN A 230 -3.49 -3.52 17.63
N GLU A 231 -3.68 -2.91 16.45
CA GLU A 231 -4.25 -1.57 16.34
C GLU A 231 -5.70 -1.51 16.87
N LEU A 232 -6.49 -2.56 16.63
CA LEU A 232 -7.85 -2.67 17.14
C LEU A 232 -7.88 -2.76 18.67
N GLU A 233 -7.02 -3.58 19.26
CA GLU A 233 -6.88 -3.71 20.72
C GLU A 233 -6.53 -2.36 21.36
N GLU A 234 -5.57 -1.62 20.78
CA GLU A 234 -5.25 -0.27 21.24
C GLU A 234 -6.42 0.71 21.11
N ALA A 235 -7.16 0.64 20.00
CA ALA A 235 -8.30 1.52 19.75
C ALA A 235 -9.45 1.25 20.74
N LEU A 236 -9.72 -0.02 21.04
CA LEU A 236 -10.69 -0.43 22.05
C LEU A 236 -10.28 0.05 23.45
N LEU A 237 -9.01 -0.11 23.82
CA LEU A 237 -8.48 0.37 25.10
C LEU A 237 -8.59 1.90 25.23
N LYS A 238 -8.21 2.65 24.19
CA LYS A 238 -8.36 4.12 24.14
C LYS A 238 -9.84 4.53 24.26
N ARG A 239 -10.76 3.77 23.66
CA ARG A 239 -12.21 4.01 23.75
C ARG A 239 -12.73 3.79 25.17
N GLU A 240 -12.31 2.73 25.85
CA GLU A 240 -12.66 2.48 27.25
C GLU A 240 -12.15 3.59 28.17
N GLN A 241 -10.91 4.04 27.95
CA GLN A 241 -10.34 5.17 28.70
C GLN A 241 -11.12 6.48 28.50
N LYS A 242 -11.62 6.76 27.30
CA LYS A 242 -12.47 7.93 27.02
C LYS A 242 -13.86 7.81 27.64
N LYS A 243 -14.46 6.61 27.64
CA LYS A 243 -15.73 6.33 28.34
C LYS A 243 -15.61 6.67 29.83
N MET A 244 -14.51 6.23 30.45
CA MET A 244 -14.23 6.50 31.87
C MET A 244 -14.05 7.99 32.19
N LYS A 245 -13.70 8.83 31.20
CA LYS A 245 -13.51 10.28 31.36
C LYS A 245 -14.75 11.12 31.02
N ASN A 246 -15.88 10.50 30.65
CA ASN A 246 -17.11 11.18 30.17
C ASN A 246 -16.87 12.11 28.95
N GLU A 247 -15.87 11.82 28.11
CA GLU A 247 -15.50 12.63 26.93
C GLU A 247 -16.14 12.13 25.63
N ILE A 248 -17.11 11.19 25.68
CA ILE A 248 -17.71 10.60 24.49
C ILE A 248 -19.06 11.25 24.19
N ASP A 249 -19.17 11.84 23.00
CA ASP A 249 -20.43 12.21 22.37
C ASP A 249 -21.05 10.94 21.77
N GLU A 250 -22.08 10.39 22.43
CA GLU A 250 -22.76 9.14 22.04
C GLU A 250 -23.39 9.21 20.63
N SER A 251 -23.52 10.41 20.05
CA SER A 251 -24.15 10.62 18.74
C SER A 251 -23.28 10.26 17.52
N ILE A 252 -21.98 9.98 17.71
CA ILE A 252 -20.99 9.70 16.63
C ILE A 252 -20.35 8.31 16.81
N ASP A 253 -20.94 7.42 17.60
CA ASP A 253 -20.29 6.17 17.97
C ASP A 253 -20.27 5.14 16.81
N VAL A 254 -19.14 5.06 16.10
CA VAL A 254 -18.89 3.99 15.12
C VAL A 254 -18.74 2.68 15.89
N HIS A 255 -19.60 1.70 15.60
CA HIS A 255 -19.51 0.38 16.19
C HIS A 255 -18.23 -0.31 15.70
N LEU A 256 -17.24 -0.44 16.59
CA LEU A 256 -16.04 -1.24 16.35
C LEU A 256 -16.34 -2.70 16.73
N PRO A 257 -15.88 -3.69 15.94
CA PRO A 257 -16.05 -5.09 16.29
C PRO A 257 -15.22 -5.45 17.51
N THR A 258 -15.60 -6.54 18.17
CA THR A 258 -14.76 -7.20 19.16
C THR A 258 -13.53 -7.86 18.51
N VAL A 259 -12.51 -8.17 19.30
CA VAL A 259 -11.29 -8.85 18.81
C VAL A 259 -11.60 -10.23 18.23
N GLU A 260 -12.55 -10.97 18.82
CA GLU A 260 -12.95 -12.30 18.34
C GLU A 260 -13.67 -12.21 16.99
N GLU A 261 -14.62 -11.28 16.84
CA GLU A 261 -15.30 -11.01 15.57
C GLU A 261 -14.31 -10.57 14.49
N ALA A 262 -13.37 -9.68 14.82
CA ALA A 262 -12.33 -9.23 13.90
C ALA A 262 -11.44 -10.39 13.42
N LYS A 263 -11.04 -11.30 14.32
CA LYS A 263 -10.28 -12.51 13.96
C LYS A 263 -11.09 -13.43 13.05
N GLN A 264 -12.38 -13.61 13.32
CA GLN A 264 -13.26 -14.42 12.48
C GLN A 264 -13.42 -13.82 11.08
N ILE A 265 -13.65 -12.51 10.99
CA ILE A 265 -13.72 -11.77 9.72
C ILE A 265 -12.43 -11.93 8.94
N ASN A 266 -11.28 -11.71 9.58
CA ASN A 266 -9.97 -11.88 8.97
C ASN A 266 -9.79 -13.29 8.41
N PHE A 267 -10.12 -14.33 9.19
CA PHE A 267 -10.01 -15.72 8.75
C PHE A 267 -10.90 -16.03 7.53
N GLN A 268 -12.16 -15.61 7.57
CA GLN A 268 -13.11 -15.81 6.47
C GLN A 268 -12.63 -15.14 5.18
N MET A 269 -12.22 -13.87 5.27
CA MET A 269 -11.75 -13.10 4.12
C MET A 269 -10.46 -13.66 3.50
N THR A 270 -9.56 -14.22 4.32
CA THR A 270 -8.22 -14.60 3.86
C THR A 270 -8.07 -16.01 3.36
N SER A 271 -8.94 -16.94 3.78
CA SER A 271 -8.80 -18.37 3.47
C SER A 271 -8.55 -18.65 1.97
N ASN A 272 -9.39 -18.10 1.09
CA ASN A 272 -9.23 -18.25 -0.36
C ASN A 272 -8.15 -17.33 -0.94
N ILE A 273 -8.02 -16.11 -0.41
CA ILE A 273 -7.11 -15.09 -0.93
C ILE A 273 -5.64 -15.49 -0.73
N LEU A 274 -5.28 -16.05 0.43
CA LEU A 274 -3.89 -16.42 0.72
C LEU A 274 -3.38 -17.56 -0.16
N ASN A 275 -4.23 -18.55 -0.43
CA ASN A 275 -3.88 -19.64 -1.35
C ASN A 275 -3.65 -19.10 -2.76
N VAL A 276 -4.53 -18.22 -3.24
CA VAL A 276 -4.38 -17.56 -4.55
C VAL A 276 -3.12 -16.70 -4.62
N LEU A 277 -2.84 -15.95 -3.56
CA LEU A 277 -1.65 -15.12 -3.45
C LEU A 277 -0.40 -16.00 -3.63
N LEU A 278 -0.25 -17.04 -2.81
CA LEU A 278 0.94 -17.89 -2.79
C LEU A 278 1.08 -18.76 -4.04
N GLU A 279 0.01 -19.40 -4.51
CA GLU A 279 0.08 -20.44 -5.54
C GLU A 279 -0.12 -19.89 -6.96
N THR A 280 -0.71 -18.70 -7.11
CA THR A 280 -0.95 -18.09 -8.43
C THR A 280 -0.21 -16.78 -8.60
N ILE A 281 -0.49 -15.76 -7.77
CA ILE A 281 0.03 -14.40 -7.99
C ILE A 281 1.56 -14.35 -7.80
N LEU A 282 2.09 -14.94 -6.74
CA LEU A 282 3.53 -14.90 -6.45
C LEU A 282 4.35 -15.79 -7.38
N VAL A 283 3.80 -16.95 -7.76
CA VAL A 283 4.42 -17.82 -8.78
C VAL A 283 4.49 -17.08 -10.12
N ASP A 284 3.37 -16.50 -10.56
CA ASP A 284 3.31 -15.69 -11.78
C ASP A 284 4.31 -14.53 -11.73
N TYR A 285 4.36 -13.80 -10.61
CA TYR A 285 5.31 -12.71 -10.43
C TYR A 285 6.75 -13.20 -10.54
N ARG A 286 7.14 -14.29 -9.88
CA ARG A 286 8.51 -14.83 -9.90
C ARG A 286 8.93 -15.26 -11.31
N ASP A 287 8.08 -16.02 -11.98
CA ASP A 287 8.41 -16.71 -13.23
C ASP A 287 8.26 -15.82 -14.48
N SER A 288 7.51 -14.71 -14.36
CA SER A 288 7.31 -13.74 -15.44
C SER A 288 8.59 -12.97 -15.84
N ASN A 289 8.70 -12.58 -17.11
CA ASN A 289 9.77 -11.68 -17.59
C ASN A 289 9.73 -10.31 -16.85
N PRO A 290 10.89 -9.68 -16.54
CA PRO A 290 10.95 -8.36 -15.91
C PRO A 290 10.02 -7.28 -16.49
N HIS A 291 9.81 -7.26 -17.80
CA HIS A 291 9.00 -6.25 -18.47
C HIS A 291 7.48 -6.44 -18.31
N ILE A 292 7.03 -7.60 -17.80
CA ILE A 292 5.61 -7.93 -17.62
C ILE A 292 5.24 -8.18 -16.16
N LYS A 293 6.20 -8.13 -15.23
CA LYS A 293 5.94 -8.15 -13.79
C LYS A 293 5.15 -6.88 -13.42
N ASP A 294 4.14 -7.03 -12.55
CA ASP A 294 3.31 -5.91 -12.11
C ASP A 294 3.69 -5.49 -10.68
N ALA A 295 3.97 -4.21 -10.50
CA ALA A 295 4.38 -3.64 -9.22
C ALA A 295 3.24 -3.66 -8.19
N GLU A 296 1.97 -3.73 -8.61
CA GLU A 296 0.84 -3.80 -7.66
C GLU A 296 0.83 -5.05 -6.77
N VAL A 297 1.60 -6.08 -7.12
CA VAL A 297 1.81 -7.23 -6.22
C VAL A 297 2.35 -6.73 -4.87
N PHE A 298 3.22 -5.72 -4.86
CA PHE A 298 3.76 -5.16 -3.61
C PHE A 298 2.77 -4.30 -2.83
N SER A 299 1.85 -3.57 -3.49
CA SER A 299 0.77 -2.85 -2.82
C SER A 299 -0.14 -3.84 -2.08
N LEU A 300 -0.54 -4.91 -2.77
CA LEU A 300 -1.32 -5.99 -2.18
C LEU A 300 -0.58 -6.63 -0.99
N LEU A 301 0.70 -6.99 -1.16
CA LEU A 301 1.49 -7.57 -0.08
C LEU A 301 1.61 -6.63 1.13
N SER A 302 1.88 -5.34 0.90
CA SER A 302 1.95 -4.33 1.96
C SER A 302 0.66 -4.28 2.77
N THR A 303 -0.48 -4.25 2.09
CA THR A 303 -1.82 -4.23 2.70
C THR A 303 -2.13 -5.54 3.45
N VAL A 304 -1.81 -6.69 2.86
CA VAL A 304 -1.98 -8.03 3.47
C VAL A 304 -1.23 -8.12 4.80
N PHE A 305 0.07 -7.78 4.79
CA PHE A 305 0.90 -7.86 5.99
C PHE A 305 0.56 -6.80 7.03
N LYS A 306 0.12 -5.61 6.61
CA LYS A 306 -0.36 -4.57 7.54
C LYS A 306 -1.67 -4.95 8.23
N LYS A 307 -2.62 -5.57 7.52
CA LYS A 307 -3.97 -5.81 8.06
C LYS A 307 -4.11 -7.13 8.79
N ILE A 308 -3.35 -8.16 8.42
CA ILE A 308 -3.65 -9.54 8.85
C ILE A 308 -2.40 -10.27 9.37
N GLU A 309 -1.55 -9.53 10.07
CA GLU A 309 -0.28 -9.97 10.67
C GLU A 309 -0.35 -11.37 11.27
N ASN A 310 -1.35 -11.64 12.12
CA ASN A 310 -1.47 -12.91 12.84
C ASN A 310 -1.56 -14.15 11.93
N VAL A 311 -2.07 -13.99 10.71
CA VAL A 311 -2.24 -15.07 9.73
C VAL A 311 -1.11 -15.06 8.71
N THR A 312 -0.60 -13.88 8.35
CA THR A 312 0.35 -13.70 7.24
C THR A 312 1.80 -13.80 7.66
N CYS A 313 2.14 -13.50 8.92
CA CYS A 313 3.52 -13.56 9.40
C CYS A 313 4.21 -14.93 9.19
N PRO A 314 3.56 -16.09 9.43
CA PRO A 314 4.18 -17.39 9.20
C PRO A 314 4.56 -17.67 7.73
N ILE A 315 3.90 -17.03 6.77
CA ILE A 315 4.17 -17.21 5.34
C ILE A 315 5.21 -16.21 4.79
N LEU A 316 5.69 -15.27 5.60
CA LEU A 316 6.67 -14.25 5.18
C LEU A 316 7.92 -14.84 4.51
N PRO A 317 8.57 -15.90 5.03
CA PRO A 317 9.72 -16.49 4.36
C PRO A 317 9.39 -16.98 2.94
N THR A 318 8.23 -17.61 2.77
CA THR A 318 7.75 -18.07 1.46
C THR A 318 7.53 -16.88 0.53
N VAL A 319 6.87 -15.81 1.00
CA VAL A 319 6.63 -14.61 0.17
C VAL A 319 7.95 -13.99 -0.29
N LEU A 320 8.91 -13.77 0.61
CA LEU A 320 10.20 -13.15 0.26
C LEU A 320 10.99 -14.01 -0.73
N ASN A 321 10.92 -15.34 -0.65
CA ASN A 321 11.51 -16.25 -1.64
C ASN A 321 10.98 -16.01 -3.06
N TYR A 322 9.69 -15.69 -3.21
CA TYR A 322 9.09 -15.45 -4.53
C TYR A 322 9.43 -14.07 -5.10
N VAL A 323 9.57 -13.05 -4.26
CA VAL A 323 9.59 -11.65 -4.75
C VAL A 323 10.93 -10.94 -4.57
N LEU A 324 11.77 -11.34 -3.61
CA LEU A 324 12.94 -10.55 -3.23
C LEU A 324 14.02 -10.54 -4.33
N LEU A 325 14.58 -11.70 -4.66
CA LEU A 325 15.64 -11.81 -5.67
C LEU A 325 15.18 -11.37 -7.08
N PRO A 326 14.02 -11.81 -7.60
CA PRO A 326 13.57 -11.39 -8.93
C PRO A 326 13.42 -9.88 -9.07
N THR A 327 13.09 -9.18 -7.99
CA THR A 327 12.91 -7.71 -7.99
C THR A 327 14.25 -6.99 -7.86
N ILE A 328 15.14 -7.47 -7.00
CA ILE A 328 16.49 -6.91 -6.85
C ILE A 328 17.23 -6.99 -8.18
N ASP A 329 17.11 -8.11 -8.91
CA ASP A 329 17.73 -8.26 -10.24
C ASP A 329 17.23 -7.23 -11.27
N MET A 330 15.99 -6.72 -11.11
CA MET A 330 15.45 -5.66 -11.95
C MET A 330 16.01 -4.28 -11.58
N ILE A 331 16.13 -4.00 -10.28
CA ILE A 331 16.37 -2.63 -9.81
C ILE A 331 17.84 -2.34 -9.50
N LYS A 332 18.71 -3.35 -9.33
CA LYS A 332 20.09 -3.17 -8.85
C LYS A 332 21.08 -2.55 -9.85
N ASN A 333 20.77 -2.60 -11.15
CA ASN A 333 21.74 -2.25 -12.21
C ASN A 333 21.84 -0.74 -12.47
N ASP A 334 20.78 0.01 -12.17
CA ASP A 334 20.71 1.47 -12.37
C ASP A 334 19.74 2.09 -11.35
N PHE A 335 19.59 3.42 -11.37
CA PHE A 335 18.65 4.18 -10.51
C PHE A 335 17.44 4.75 -11.25
N SER A 336 17.21 4.40 -12.53
CA SER A 336 16.16 4.99 -13.38
C SER A 336 15.09 4.00 -13.86
N SER A 337 15.45 2.74 -14.11
CA SER A 337 14.56 1.68 -14.57
C SER A 337 13.56 1.21 -13.51
N TYR A 338 12.33 0.89 -13.90
CA TYR A 338 11.29 0.36 -13.01
C TYR A 338 10.98 1.23 -11.76
N PRO A 339 10.72 2.55 -11.90
CA PRO A 339 10.48 3.43 -10.75
C PRO A 339 9.28 2.99 -9.89
N GLU A 340 8.18 2.57 -10.52
CA GLU A 340 6.98 2.07 -9.83
C GLU A 340 7.29 0.82 -8.99
N HIS A 341 8.11 -0.09 -9.50
CA HIS A 341 8.54 -1.28 -8.76
C HIS A 341 9.38 -0.90 -7.55
N ARG A 342 10.33 0.04 -7.70
CA ARG A 342 11.17 0.49 -6.57
C ARG A 342 10.32 1.05 -5.45
N GLU A 343 9.42 1.98 -5.76
CA GLU A 343 8.56 2.63 -4.77
C GLU A 343 7.73 1.60 -3.99
N LYS A 344 6.99 0.75 -4.70
CA LYS A 344 6.09 -0.22 -4.06
C LYS A 344 6.86 -1.34 -3.35
N PHE A 345 8.00 -1.76 -3.87
CA PHE A 345 8.88 -2.73 -3.21
C PHE A 345 9.38 -2.20 -1.86
N TYR A 346 9.84 -0.94 -1.78
CA TYR A 346 10.26 -0.37 -0.50
C TYR A 346 9.09 -0.13 0.46
N ASN A 347 7.90 0.22 -0.04
CA ASN A 347 6.69 0.25 0.78
C ASN A 347 6.39 -1.12 1.41
N PHE A 348 6.60 -2.21 0.65
CA PHE A 348 6.45 -3.57 1.15
C PHE A 348 7.52 -3.93 2.19
N LEU A 349 8.79 -3.60 1.95
CA LEU A 349 9.85 -3.84 2.95
C LEU A 349 9.59 -3.06 4.25
N ASP A 350 9.14 -1.81 4.15
CA ASP A 350 8.72 -0.99 5.31
C ASP A 350 7.57 -1.67 6.08
N ALA A 351 6.57 -2.21 5.38
CA ALA A 351 5.50 -2.98 5.99
C ALA A 351 6.03 -4.21 6.74
N CYS A 352 6.97 -4.98 6.15
CA CYS A 352 7.60 -6.11 6.83
C CYS A 352 8.33 -5.70 8.11
N VAL A 353 9.08 -4.59 8.10
CA VAL A 353 9.81 -4.09 9.28
C VAL A 353 8.87 -3.60 10.37
N ARG A 354 7.73 -3.00 10.03
CA ARG A 354 6.76 -2.49 11.01
C ARG A 354 5.88 -3.58 11.61
N HIS A 355 5.39 -4.48 10.78
CA HIS A 355 4.29 -5.37 11.09
C HIS A 355 4.72 -6.84 11.31
N CYS A 356 5.91 -7.22 10.82
CA CYS A 356 6.37 -8.61 10.81
C CYS A 356 7.80 -8.78 11.31
N PHE A 357 8.29 -7.83 12.11
CA PHE A 357 9.71 -7.74 12.48
C PHE A 357 10.25 -9.03 13.11
N ASP A 358 9.47 -9.66 14.01
CA ASP A 358 9.89 -10.89 14.69
C ASP A 358 10.14 -12.04 13.72
N TYR A 359 9.38 -12.10 12.63
CA TYR A 359 9.44 -13.16 11.64
C TYR A 359 10.60 -12.97 10.64
N LEU A 360 11.16 -11.76 10.53
CA LEU A 360 12.38 -11.54 9.74
C LEU A 360 13.55 -12.38 10.27
N PHE A 361 13.58 -12.69 11.57
CA PHE A 361 14.61 -13.54 12.19
C PHE A 361 14.35 -15.05 12.01
N THR A 362 13.23 -15.43 11.38
CA THR A 362 12.96 -16.82 10.98
C THR A 362 13.42 -17.13 9.55
N LEU A 363 13.88 -16.10 8.83
CA LEU A 363 14.45 -16.24 7.50
C LEU A 363 15.77 -17.02 7.57
N ASP A 364 16.06 -17.74 6.51
CA ASP A 364 17.39 -18.27 6.26
C ASP A 364 18.41 -17.12 6.07
N SER A 365 19.67 -17.43 6.37
CA SER A 365 20.73 -16.41 6.40
C SER A 365 20.92 -15.69 5.06
N GLU A 366 20.69 -16.37 3.94
CA GLU A 366 20.86 -15.80 2.59
C GLU A 366 19.76 -14.78 2.28
N ILE A 367 18.49 -15.11 2.51
CA ILE A 367 17.38 -14.17 2.32
C ILE A 367 17.47 -13.02 3.33
N PHE A 368 17.80 -13.29 4.59
CA PHE A 368 17.96 -12.23 5.59
C PHE A 368 19.04 -11.23 5.18
N ASN A 369 20.22 -11.72 4.75
CA ASN A 369 21.29 -10.85 4.26
C ASN A 369 20.82 -10.04 3.04
N THR A 370 20.17 -10.70 2.06
CA THR A 370 19.62 -10.04 0.87
C THR A 370 18.62 -8.94 1.23
N PHE A 371 17.76 -9.19 2.22
CA PHE A 371 16.80 -8.22 2.73
C PHE A 371 17.52 -6.98 3.28
N ILE A 372 18.52 -7.16 4.15
CA ILE A 372 19.29 -6.02 4.69
C ILE A 372 20.05 -5.27 3.60
N GLN A 373 20.71 -5.98 2.68
CA GLN A 373 21.42 -5.36 1.56
C GLN A 373 20.48 -4.55 0.66
N SER A 374 19.24 -4.99 0.47
CA SER A 374 18.24 -4.23 -0.29
C SER A 374 17.88 -2.90 0.37
N LEU A 375 17.77 -2.86 1.71
CA LEU A 375 17.57 -1.61 2.46
C LEU A 375 18.76 -0.66 2.32
N LEU A 376 19.98 -1.21 2.40
CA LEU A 376 21.21 -0.42 2.28
C LEU A 376 21.47 0.08 0.86
N TRP A 377 21.01 -0.64 -0.17
CA TRP A 377 21.07 -0.17 -1.54
C TRP A 377 20.12 1.03 -1.76
N ALA A 378 18.95 1.02 -1.13
CA ALA A 378 17.99 2.12 -1.21
C ALA A 378 18.57 3.47 -0.74
N ILE A 379 19.38 3.46 0.32
CA ILE A 379 20.00 4.67 0.90
C ILE A 379 20.88 5.42 -0.12
N LYS A 380 21.45 4.71 -1.10
CA LYS A 380 22.36 5.27 -2.11
C LYS A 380 21.62 5.84 -3.33
N HIS A 381 20.31 5.72 -3.37
CA HIS A 381 19.52 6.06 -4.55
C HIS A 381 19.63 7.54 -4.89
N GLU A 382 19.73 7.88 -6.18
CA GLU A 382 19.86 9.27 -6.64
C GLU A 382 18.60 10.09 -6.39
N HIS A 383 17.43 9.47 -6.54
CA HIS A 383 16.15 10.11 -6.24
C HIS A 383 15.94 10.29 -4.71
N PRO A 384 15.82 11.53 -4.19
CA PRO A 384 15.76 11.83 -2.76
C PRO A 384 14.68 11.05 -2.00
N SER A 385 13.46 10.99 -2.54
CA SER A 385 12.34 10.28 -1.90
C SER A 385 12.63 8.80 -1.63
N VAL A 386 13.36 8.12 -2.52
CA VAL A 386 13.68 6.70 -2.38
C VAL A 386 14.79 6.50 -1.34
N ALA A 387 15.83 7.36 -1.38
CA ALA A 387 16.90 7.34 -0.40
C ALA A 387 16.40 7.63 1.02
N ASP A 388 15.57 8.66 1.17
CA ASP A 388 14.95 9.04 2.44
C ASP A 388 14.06 7.91 2.98
N HIS A 389 13.30 7.24 2.10
CA HIS A 389 12.50 6.09 2.49
C HIS A 389 13.38 4.92 2.95
N GLY A 390 14.44 4.58 2.21
CA GLY A 390 15.41 3.55 2.60
C GLY A 390 16.08 3.83 3.95
N LEU A 391 16.46 5.08 4.20
CA LEU A 391 17.00 5.54 5.49
C LEU A 391 15.97 5.39 6.62
N LYS A 392 14.71 5.77 6.39
CA LYS A 392 13.64 5.61 7.38
C LYS A 392 13.41 4.15 7.77
N ILE A 393 13.37 3.24 6.78
CA ILE A 393 13.21 1.80 7.04
C ILE A 393 14.41 1.25 7.81
N THR A 394 15.63 1.62 7.40
CA THR A 394 16.87 1.20 8.05
C THR A 394 16.95 1.69 9.50
N HIS A 395 16.55 2.95 9.75
CA HIS A 395 16.44 3.50 11.10
C HIS A 395 15.45 2.70 11.95
N GLN A 396 14.25 2.41 11.42
CA GLN A 396 13.23 1.64 12.14
C GLN A 396 13.71 0.21 12.41
N PHE A 397 14.36 -0.42 11.43
CA PHE A 397 14.94 -1.75 11.57
C PHE A 397 15.97 -1.77 12.69
N LEU A 398 16.97 -0.87 12.65
CA LEU A 398 18.01 -0.77 13.66
C LEU A 398 17.42 -0.51 15.05
N HIS A 399 16.46 0.41 15.18
CA HIS A 399 15.76 0.66 16.43
C HIS A 399 15.07 -0.61 16.97
N ASN A 400 14.37 -1.35 16.13
CA ASN A 400 13.71 -2.59 16.51
C ASN A 400 14.72 -3.67 16.93
N VAL A 401 15.88 -3.80 16.28
CA VAL A 401 16.95 -4.72 16.72
C VAL A 401 17.41 -4.36 18.14
N ILE A 402 17.73 -3.09 18.36
CA ILE A 402 18.30 -2.59 19.63
C ILE A 402 17.31 -2.74 20.78
N VAL A 403 16.03 -2.45 20.55
CA VAL A 403 15.01 -2.41 21.60
C VAL A 403 14.32 -3.76 21.80
N LYS A 404 13.95 -4.45 20.72
CA LYS A 404 13.09 -5.64 20.75
C LYS A 404 13.84 -6.96 20.58
N LYS A 405 15.04 -6.96 19.97
CA LYS A 405 15.80 -8.19 19.61
C LYS A 405 17.25 -8.13 20.09
N LYS A 406 17.44 -7.78 21.36
CA LYS A 406 18.77 -7.66 21.97
C LYS A 406 19.57 -8.95 21.90
N GLU A 407 18.91 -10.10 21.92
CA GLU A 407 19.52 -11.41 21.80
C GLU A 407 20.22 -11.65 20.45
N TYR A 408 19.84 -10.93 19.39
CA TYR A 408 20.46 -11.00 18.07
C TYR A 408 21.41 -9.83 17.78
N LEU A 409 21.53 -8.86 18.70
CA LEU A 409 22.24 -7.61 18.45
C LEU A 409 23.73 -7.81 18.16
N ASP A 410 24.40 -8.70 18.89
CA ASP A 410 25.83 -8.95 18.71
C ASP A 410 26.14 -9.56 17.33
N GLU A 411 25.40 -10.61 16.95
CA GLU A 411 25.55 -11.24 15.64
C GLU A 411 25.17 -10.30 14.50
N PHE A 412 24.12 -9.49 14.68
CA PHE A 412 23.77 -8.43 13.74
C PHE A 412 24.90 -7.41 13.58
N CYS A 413 25.51 -6.95 14.68
CA CYS A 413 26.60 -5.98 14.63
C CYS A 413 27.84 -6.57 13.94
N LYS A 414 28.21 -7.82 14.24
CA LYS A 414 29.32 -8.51 13.56
C LYS A 414 29.15 -8.53 12.04
N ALA A 415 27.92 -8.75 11.56
CA ALA A 415 27.63 -8.85 10.13
C ALA A 415 27.46 -7.48 9.45
N PHE A 416 26.78 -6.52 10.10
CA PHE A 416 26.26 -5.33 9.40
C PHE A 416 26.76 -3.99 9.95
N TYR A 417 27.39 -3.92 11.13
CA TYR A 417 27.75 -2.64 11.77
C TYR A 417 28.59 -1.75 10.85
N TYR A 418 29.71 -2.28 10.35
CA TYR A 418 30.59 -1.54 9.43
C TYR A 418 29.93 -1.24 8.09
N ILE A 419 29.04 -2.12 7.60
CA ILE A 419 28.33 -1.90 6.33
C ILE A 419 27.41 -0.68 6.49
N ILE A 420 26.58 -0.65 7.52
CA ILE A 420 25.67 0.47 7.79
C ILE A 420 26.46 1.75 8.05
N LEU A 421 27.51 1.68 8.89
CA LEU A 421 28.35 2.83 9.21
C LEU A 421 28.95 3.45 7.94
N ASN A 422 29.55 2.63 7.07
CA ASN A 422 30.18 3.10 5.85
C ASN A 422 29.19 3.70 4.86
N GLU A 423 28.01 3.09 4.69
CA GLU A 423 27.01 3.61 3.76
C GLU A 423 26.36 4.92 4.26
N VAL A 424 26.15 5.04 5.58
CA VAL A 424 25.72 6.31 6.18
C VAL A 424 26.79 7.38 6.02
N PHE A 425 28.07 7.08 6.26
CA PHE A 425 29.13 8.07 6.07
C PHE A 425 29.27 8.50 4.62
N LYS A 426 29.29 7.56 3.66
CA LYS A 426 29.37 7.87 2.23
C LYS A 426 28.26 8.82 1.80
N THR A 427 27.01 8.50 2.16
CA THR A 427 25.85 9.33 1.81
C THR A 427 25.80 10.66 2.57
N LEU A 428 26.24 10.69 3.84
CA LEU A 428 26.35 11.92 4.63
C LEU A 428 27.40 12.89 4.05
N THR A 429 28.48 12.36 3.45
CA THR A 429 29.52 13.16 2.79
C THR A 429 29.23 13.43 1.30
N ASP A 430 28.17 12.87 0.74
CA ASP A 430 27.79 13.10 -0.65
C ASP A 430 26.94 14.39 -0.77
N SER A 431 27.28 15.21 -1.75
CA SER A 431 26.52 16.41 -2.08
C SER A 431 25.11 16.14 -2.62
N PHE A 432 24.83 14.92 -3.12
CA PHE A 432 23.54 14.55 -3.71
C PHE A 432 22.50 14.00 -2.70
N HIS A 433 22.90 13.59 -1.49
CA HIS A 433 22.01 12.93 -0.52
C HIS A 433 21.66 13.79 0.71
N LYS A 434 21.63 15.12 0.55
CA LYS A 434 21.40 16.07 1.66
C LYS A 434 19.99 15.98 2.26
N SER A 435 18.97 15.59 1.48
CA SER A 435 17.59 15.42 1.97
C SER A 435 17.50 14.43 3.13
N GLY A 436 18.35 13.40 3.11
CA GLY A 436 18.38 12.30 4.08
C GLY A 436 19.06 12.64 5.40
N PHE A 437 19.58 13.86 5.56
CA PHE A 437 20.44 14.27 6.67
C PHE A 437 19.85 13.94 8.06
N HIS A 438 18.55 14.08 8.24
CA HIS A 438 17.88 13.72 9.50
C HIS A 438 18.07 12.24 9.87
N TYR A 439 17.79 11.32 8.96
CA TYR A 439 17.88 9.89 9.25
C TYR A 439 19.33 9.40 9.23
N GLN A 440 20.19 9.95 8.37
CA GLN A 440 21.63 9.66 8.38
C GLN A 440 22.24 9.96 9.76
N THR A 441 21.97 11.15 10.32
CA THR A 441 22.48 11.55 11.63
C THR A 441 21.90 10.71 12.77
N ILE A 442 20.62 10.34 12.73
CA ILE A 442 20.04 9.49 13.78
C ILE A 442 20.58 8.05 13.71
N ILE A 443 20.75 7.47 12.52
CA ILE A 443 21.34 6.13 12.38
C ILE A 443 22.78 6.15 12.90
N LEU A 444 23.58 7.13 12.49
CA LEU A 444 24.94 7.31 12.96
C LEU A 444 24.99 7.45 14.49
N MET A 445 24.13 8.30 15.06
CA MET A 445 24.02 8.49 16.51
C MET A 445 23.71 7.17 17.23
N ASN A 446 22.76 6.38 16.70
CA ASN A 446 22.40 5.09 17.29
C ASN A 446 23.57 4.11 17.26
N LEU A 447 24.33 4.01 16.17
CA LEU A 447 25.51 3.15 16.07
C LEU A 447 26.62 3.54 17.06
N LEU A 448 26.85 4.84 17.27
CA LEU A 448 27.84 5.32 18.23
C LEU A 448 27.40 5.06 19.68
N ARG A 449 26.12 5.30 19.97
CA ARG A 449 25.53 5.07 21.30
C ARG A 449 25.60 3.63 21.76
N LEU A 450 25.56 2.66 20.84
CA LEU A 450 25.75 1.25 21.17
C LEU A 450 27.10 1.00 21.86
N LEU A 451 28.13 1.74 21.47
CA LEU A 451 29.46 1.66 22.07
C LEU A 451 29.62 2.59 23.27
N GLU A 452 29.10 3.82 23.18
CA GLU A 452 29.25 4.81 24.25
C GLU A 452 28.55 4.40 25.55
N PHE A 453 27.39 3.75 25.43
CA PHE A 453 26.66 3.21 26.57
C PHE A 453 27.00 1.75 26.87
N GLU A 454 28.08 1.22 26.27
CA GLU A 454 28.56 -0.16 26.46
C GLU A 454 27.48 -1.23 26.23
N VAL A 455 26.52 -0.95 25.32
CA VAL A 455 25.49 -1.93 24.92
C VAL A 455 26.12 -3.06 24.14
N ILE A 456 27.12 -2.75 23.30
CA ILE A 456 27.95 -3.73 22.60
C ILE A 456 29.43 -3.43 22.87
N ASN A 457 30.24 -4.49 22.89
CA ASN A 457 31.69 -4.39 22.88
C ASN A 457 32.23 -5.72 22.33
N ILE A 458 32.61 -5.74 21.06
CA ILE A 458 32.96 -6.98 20.34
C ILE A 458 34.39 -6.87 19.78
N PRO A 459 35.42 -7.09 20.60
CA PRO A 459 36.82 -6.95 20.19
C PRO A 459 37.20 -7.87 19.02
N GLU A 460 36.63 -9.07 18.95
CA GLU A 460 36.91 -10.07 17.91
C GLU A 460 36.53 -9.60 16.51
N ALA A 461 35.50 -8.76 16.41
CA ALA A 461 35.04 -8.15 15.15
C ALA A 461 35.58 -6.72 14.98
N GLU A 462 36.51 -6.29 15.83
CA GLU A 462 37.02 -4.91 15.90
C GLU A 462 35.89 -3.87 16.12
N ILE A 463 34.79 -4.23 16.79
CA ILE A 463 33.68 -3.31 17.09
C ILE A 463 33.85 -2.81 18.53
N THR A 464 34.77 -1.86 18.71
CA THR A 464 34.99 -1.16 19.99
C THR A 464 35.21 0.33 19.73
N LYS A 465 34.97 1.18 20.74
CA LYS A 465 35.14 2.65 20.61
C LYS A 465 36.50 3.06 19.98
N PRO A 466 37.66 2.53 20.41
CA PRO A 466 38.93 2.80 19.75
C PRO A 466 39.01 2.43 18.27
N HIS A 467 38.47 1.26 17.88
CA HIS A 467 38.49 0.81 16.50
C HIS A 467 37.58 1.68 15.62
N ILE A 468 36.39 2.05 16.12
CA ILE A 468 35.47 2.91 15.36
C ILE A 468 36.04 4.32 15.20
N ILE A 469 36.67 4.90 16.24
CA ILE A 469 37.38 6.18 16.12
C ILE A 469 38.43 6.10 15.01
N LYS A 470 39.29 5.07 15.03
CA LYS A 470 40.33 4.88 14.02
C LYS A 470 39.75 4.69 12.61
N HIS A 471 38.64 3.97 12.50
CA HIS A 471 37.93 3.75 11.24
C HIS A 471 37.38 5.05 10.66
N VAL A 472 36.73 5.89 11.48
CA VAL A 472 36.23 7.22 11.07
C VAL A 472 37.38 8.13 10.65
N GLN A 473 38.48 8.15 11.41
CA GLN A 473 39.67 8.93 11.05
C GLN A 473 40.23 8.50 9.69
N THR A 474 40.30 7.19 9.44
CA THR A 474 40.78 6.63 8.17
C THR A 474 39.86 7.04 7.03
N PHE A 475 38.54 6.91 7.21
CA PHE A 475 37.55 7.30 6.21
C PHE A 475 37.64 8.79 5.86
N LEU A 476 37.69 9.68 6.85
CA LEU A 476 37.76 11.12 6.64
C LEU A 476 39.08 11.54 5.97
N THR A 477 40.19 10.90 6.34
CA THR A 477 41.51 11.15 5.72
C THR A 477 41.52 10.76 4.24
N GLN A 478 40.87 9.66 3.89
CA GLN A 478 40.76 9.18 2.50
C GLN A 478 39.77 10.01 1.68
N SER A 479 38.70 10.50 2.30
CA SER A 479 37.65 11.25 1.60
C SER A 479 38.01 12.73 1.40
N PHE A 480 38.86 13.29 2.28
CA PHE A 480 39.18 14.72 2.27
C PHE A 480 40.69 14.97 2.48
N GLU A 481 41.43 15.07 1.39
CA GLU A 481 42.89 15.29 1.42
C GLU A 481 43.33 16.61 2.09
N ASN A 482 42.42 17.60 2.16
CA ASN A 482 42.72 18.95 2.65
C ASN A 482 42.43 19.16 4.15
N LEU A 483 41.96 18.13 4.86
CA LEU A 483 41.68 18.21 6.29
C LEU A 483 42.95 18.05 7.13
N ASN A 484 43.10 18.85 8.17
CA ASN A 484 44.20 18.70 9.11
C ASN A 484 43.99 17.45 9.98
N GLN A 485 45.01 16.60 10.10
CA GLN A 485 44.99 15.39 10.93
C GLN A 485 44.49 15.64 12.36
N LYS A 486 44.90 16.74 12.99
CA LYS A 486 44.43 17.09 14.35
C LYS A 486 42.94 17.39 14.40
N GLN A 487 42.39 18.01 13.35
CA GLN A 487 40.95 18.28 13.25
C GLN A 487 40.18 16.96 13.12
N ILE A 488 40.66 16.04 12.27
CA ILE A 488 40.07 14.70 12.10
C ILE A 488 40.07 13.93 13.43
N GLU A 489 41.19 13.96 14.16
CA GLU A 489 41.31 13.34 15.48
C GLU A 489 40.31 13.92 16.49
N THR A 490 40.24 15.25 16.60
CA THR A 490 39.28 15.94 17.47
C THR A 490 37.83 15.61 17.09
N PHE A 491 37.47 15.69 15.80
CA PHE A 491 36.12 15.40 15.32
C PHE A 491 35.69 13.98 15.64
N SER A 492 36.59 13.00 15.45
CA SER A 492 36.27 11.59 15.70
C SER A 492 36.02 11.31 17.19
N VAL A 493 36.68 12.04 18.09
CA VAL A 493 36.41 11.98 19.53
C VAL A 493 35.12 12.72 19.89
N ASP A 494 34.92 13.91 19.34
CA ASP A 494 33.74 14.73 19.61
C ASP A 494 32.45 14.07 19.12
N MET A 495 32.49 13.27 18.07
CA MET A 495 31.36 12.43 17.66
C MET A 495 30.80 11.59 18.82
N PHE A 496 31.67 11.00 19.65
CA PHE A 496 31.24 10.25 20.83
C PHE A 496 30.77 11.16 21.97
N ASN A 497 31.41 12.33 22.17
CA ASN A 497 30.99 13.29 23.18
C ASN A 497 29.56 13.82 22.91
N PHE A 498 29.27 14.16 21.66
CA PHE A 498 27.96 14.69 21.27
C PHE A 498 26.90 13.61 21.05
N CYS A 499 27.27 12.34 20.84
CA CYS A 499 26.26 11.29 20.65
C CYS A 499 25.45 11.02 21.93
N VAL A 500 25.91 11.43 23.11
CA VAL A 500 25.18 11.29 24.38
C VAL A 500 24.05 12.34 24.51
N GLU A 501 24.20 13.48 23.83
CA GLU A 501 23.28 14.63 23.89
C GLU A 501 21.94 14.37 23.15
N SER A 502 21.10 15.40 23.03
CA SER A 502 19.86 15.31 22.26
C SER A 502 20.12 15.05 20.76
N PRO A 503 19.21 14.37 20.03
CA PRO A 503 19.33 14.19 18.58
C PRO A 503 19.51 15.50 17.81
N LEU A 504 18.88 16.59 18.27
CA LEU A 504 19.02 17.93 17.68
C LEU A 504 20.45 18.49 17.83
N THR A 505 21.05 18.30 19.00
CA THR A 505 22.42 18.74 19.30
C THR A 505 23.41 17.97 18.44
N PHE A 506 23.30 16.64 18.39
CA PHE A 506 24.17 15.80 17.58
C PHE A 506 24.04 16.11 16.08
N ARG A 507 22.81 16.27 15.58
CA ARG A 507 22.56 16.69 14.18
C ARG A 507 23.21 18.03 13.87
N SER A 508 23.15 18.99 14.79
CA SER A 508 23.79 20.31 14.62
C SER A 508 25.31 20.19 14.57
N PHE A 509 25.91 19.40 15.45
CA PHE A 509 27.35 19.12 15.44
C PHE A 509 27.79 18.49 14.11
N VAL A 510 27.07 17.48 13.61
CA VAL A 510 27.38 16.84 12.32
C VAL A 510 27.20 17.82 11.16
N ARG A 511 26.23 18.73 11.22
CA ARG A 511 26.05 19.78 10.20
C ARG A 511 27.23 20.74 10.19
N ASP A 512 27.68 21.19 11.36
CA ASP A 512 28.83 22.10 11.48
C ASP A 512 30.12 21.42 10.98
N LEU A 513 30.27 20.12 11.24
CA LEU A 513 31.32 19.28 10.67
C LEU A 513 31.25 19.32 9.13
N LEU A 514 30.10 19.00 8.53
CA LEU A 514 29.95 19.02 7.06
C LEU A 514 30.21 20.40 6.46
N ILE A 515 29.74 21.48 7.08
CA ILE A 515 30.00 22.85 6.61
C ILE A 515 31.48 23.20 6.67
N SER A 516 32.22 22.69 7.66
CA SER A 516 33.66 22.88 7.75
C SER A 516 34.42 22.19 6.60
N LEU A 517 33.81 21.18 5.96
CA LEU A 517 34.26 20.58 4.72
C LEU A 517 33.82 21.51 3.58
N LYS A 518 34.77 22.24 2.98
CA LYS A 518 34.55 23.32 2.00
C LYS A 518 33.59 22.98 0.83
N GLU A 519 33.31 21.72 0.57
CA GLU A 519 32.37 21.26 -0.46
C GLU A 519 30.89 21.52 -0.12
N PHE A 520 30.54 21.72 1.16
CA PHE A 520 29.16 22.00 1.61
C PHE A 520 28.91 23.48 1.96
N SER A 521 29.90 24.36 1.82
CA SER A 521 29.79 25.75 2.28
C SER A 521 28.90 26.65 1.42
N THR A 522 28.56 26.25 0.19
CA THR A 522 27.85 27.10 -0.79
C THR A 522 26.35 26.80 -0.92
N ASN A 523 25.86 25.61 -0.55
CA ASN A 523 24.44 25.22 -0.65
C ASN A 523 23.99 24.45 0.62
N GLN A 524 23.43 25.20 1.59
CA GLN A 524 23.11 24.70 2.94
C GLN A 524 21.61 24.45 3.21
N ASP A 525 20.70 24.98 2.38
CA ASP A 525 19.25 25.00 2.67
C ASP A 525 18.65 23.61 2.95
N GLU A 526 19.08 22.59 2.21
CA GLU A 526 18.61 21.20 2.34
C GLU A 526 18.94 20.60 3.73
N LEU A 527 20.05 21.00 4.35
CA LEU A 527 20.45 20.52 5.69
C LEU A 527 19.51 21.02 6.82
N TYR A 528 18.69 22.04 6.53
CA TYR A 528 17.72 22.61 7.46
C TYR A 528 16.27 22.17 7.16
N GLU A 529 16.03 21.36 6.12
CA GLU A 529 14.67 20.99 5.71
C GLU A 529 13.90 20.25 6.81
N ALA A 530 14.55 19.31 7.50
CA ALA A 530 13.93 18.59 8.61
C ALA A 530 13.53 19.53 9.77
N ASP A 531 14.41 20.47 10.15
CA ASP A 531 14.12 21.48 11.18
C ASP A 531 12.90 22.34 10.76
N ARG A 532 12.82 22.69 9.47
CA ARG A 532 11.73 23.46 8.88
C ARG A 532 10.41 22.66 8.84
N GLN A 533 10.44 21.39 8.46
CA GLN A 533 9.27 20.51 8.43
C GLN A 533 8.70 20.28 9.84
N GLU A 534 9.55 20.01 10.83
CA GLU A 534 9.13 19.89 12.23
C GLU A 534 8.52 21.19 12.77
N ALA A 535 9.04 22.35 12.36
CA ALA A 535 8.48 23.65 12.72
C ALA A 535 7.12 23.90 12.06
N LEU A 536 6.97 23.58 10.77
CA LEU A 536 5.70 23.66 10.04
C LEU A 536 4.64 22.73 10.64
N GLN A 537 5.01 21.49 10.99
CA GLN A 537 4.10 20.54 11.61
C GLN A 537 3.63 21.02 12.98
N ARG A 538 4.52 21.57 13.81
CA ARG A 538 4.15 22.22 15.08
C ARG A 538 3.23 23.42 14.88
N ALA A 539 3.50 24.26 13.87
CA ALA A 539 2.65 25.40 13.53
C ALA A 539 1.26 24.96 13.06
N LYS A 540 1.18 23.94 12.19
CA LYS A 540 -0.08 23.36 11.71
C LYS A 540 -0.89 22.74 12.84
N MET A 541 -0.27 21.95 13.72
CA MET A 541 -0.96 21.42 14.91
C MET A 541 -1.48 22.54 15.82
N ALA A 542 -0.73 23.64 15.98
CA ALA A 542 -1.19 24.79 16.75
C ALA A 542 -2.34 25.54 16.07
N GLU A 543 -2.35 25.61 14.74
CA GLU A 543 -3.43 26.18 13.93
C GLU A 543 -4.69 25.30 13.97
N ASP A 544 -4.57 23.99 13.76
CA ASP A 544 -5.66 23.02 13.86
C ASP A 544 -6.30 23.09 15.26
N ASN A 545 -5.49 23.16 16.32
CA ASN A 545 -5.96 23.35 17.70
C ASN A 545 -6.68 24.69 17.92
N LYS A 546 -6.41 25.73 17.12
CA LYS A 546 -7.18 26.99 17.13
C LYS A 546 -8.48 26.86 16.34
N LEU A 547 -8.45 26.19 15.18
CA LEU A 547 -9.62 25.97 14.32
C LEU A 547 -10.66 25.07 14.99
N ILE A 548 -10.24 24.03 15.72
CA ILE A 548 -11.14 23.17 16.52
C ILE A 548 -11.93 23.98 17.57
N LYS A 549 -11.35 25.07 18.09
CA LYS A 549 -12.00 25.94 19.08
C LYS A 549 -13.02 26.90 18.46
N LEU A 550 -13.05 27.06 17.13
CA LEU A 550 -13.93 27.98 16.43
C LEU A 550 -14.89 27.21 15.50
N ARG A 551 -16.13 27.02 15.95
CA ARG A 551 -17.16 26.27 15.22
C ARG A 551 -17.42 26.90 13.84
N GLY A 552 -17.23 26.12 12.76
CA GLY A 552 -17.57 26.50 11.38
C GLY A 552 -16.41 26.88 10.45
N LEU A 553 -15.16 26.89 10.94
CA LEU A 553 -13.97 27.21 10.13
C LEU A 553 -13.20 25.99 9.63
N MET A 554 -13.50 24.79 10.13
CA MET A 554 -13.04 23.56 9.49
C MET A 554 -13.88 23.32 8.24
N LYS A 555 -13.23 23.26 7.07
CA LYS A 555 -13.86 22.66 5.89
C LYS A 555 -14.24 21.24 6.29
N GLU A 556 -15.49 20.84 6.05
CA GLU A 556 -15.85 19.42 6.08
C GLU A 556 -14.87 18.68 5.19
N ASP A 557 -14.21 17.64 5.72
CA ASP A 557 -13.22 16.85 5.00
C ASP A 557 -13.82 16.44 3.65
N VAL A 558 -13.33 17.08 2.59
CA VAL A 558 -13.42 16.54 1.25
C VAL A 558 -12.23 15.59 1.18
N PRO A 559 -12.43 14.26 1.15
CA PRO A 559 -11.34 13.38 0.81
C PRO A 559 -10.89 13.81 -0.59
N SER A 560 -9.71 14.40 -0.70
CA SER A 560 -9.02 14.45 -1.99
C SER A 560 -8.78 12.99 -2.35
N PHE A 561 -9.59 12.47 -3.28
CA PHE A 561 -9.08 11.36 -4.06
C PHE A 561 -7.85 11.90 -4.79
N SER A 562 -6.69 11.31 -4.51
CA SER A 562 -5.69 11.14 -5.56
C SER A 562 -6.48 10.61 -6.75
N ALA A 563 -6.53 11.39 -7.82
CA ALA A 563 -6.97 10.87 -9.09
C ALA A 563 -6.25 9.53 -9.24
N ILE A 564 -7.04 8.46 -9.34
CA ILE A 564 -6.62 7.38 -10.23
C ILE A 564 -6.28 8.15 -11.50
N ASP A 565 -5.01 8.13 -11.88
CA ASP A 565 -4.60 8.49 -13.22
C ASP A 565 -5.44 7.60 -14.14
N VAL A 566 -6.59 8.12 -14.52
CA VAL A 566 -7.20 7.82 -15.79
C VAL A 566 -6.19 8.41 -16.73
N ASP A 567 -5.25 7.60 -17.19
CA ASP A 567 -4.31 7.95 -18.25
C ASP A 567 -5.14 8.41 -19.46
N ASP A 568 -5.46 9.70 -19.49
CA ASP A 568 -5.97 10.43 -20.64
C ASP A 568 -4.80 10.85 -21.57
N GLU A 569 -3.57 10.40 -21.29
CA GLU A 569 -2.47 10.39 -22.27
C GLU A 569 -2.62 9.24 -23.27
N CYS A 570 -3.75 9.22 -23.98
CA CYS A 570 -3.94 8.42 -25.19
C CYS A 570 -4.63 9.23 -26.28
N ILE A 571 -4.28 10.51 -26.44
CA ILE A 571 -4.57 11.26 -27.65
C ILE A 571 -3.35 12.15 -27.97
N ASN A 572 -2.75 11.88 -29.14
CA ASN A 572 -1.67 12.60 -29.81
C ASN A 572 -0.23 12.24 -29.44
N VAL A 573 0.30 11.22 -30.13
CA VAL A 573 1.57 11.38 -30.87
C VAL A 573 1.40 10.65 -32.21
N GLU A 574 1.38 11.43 -33.29
CA GLU A 574 1.54 10.94 -34.68
C GLU A 574 2.93 10.33 -34.91
#